data_AF-A0A7Z9L0E6-F1
#
_entry.id   AF-A0A7Z9L0E6-F1
#
_cell.length_a   1.000
_cell.length_b   1.000
_cell.length_c   1.000
_cell.angle_alpha   90.00
_cell.angle_beta   90.00
_cell.angle_gamma   90.00
#
_symmetry.space_group_name_H-M   'P 1'
#
loop_
_entity.id
_entity.type
_entity.pdbx_description
1 polymer ?
#
loop_
_entity_poly.entity_id
_entity_poly.type
_entity_poly.pdbx_seq_one_letter_code
_entity_poly.pdbx_strand_id
1 'polypeptide(L)'
;MVNLRSHRAKTILAAGLLLCPFLLNGQTPNGQFDDPSELATKYTIPFTMPDGVHLMTDIFLPIPQDCLITPLEIDYGTGVYTANLKLISKGKQLVIYDSINGGINPNPYKLPIIFVRTPYDKAGGDAAGVVSLFGYAFSYQDQRGRYSSEGVYMPLYSDAWNKNPYHDNVKHILDLTRMDTTVSSF
;
A
#
# COMPACT_ATOMS: atom_id res chain seq x y z
N MET A 1 70.65 -23.03 -20.23
CA MET A 1 70.84 -21.61 -20.59
C MET A 1 70.03 -21.36 -21.85
N VAL A 2 69.21 -20.30 -21.87
CA VAL A 2 68.29 -19.85 -22.95
C VAL A 2 66.86 -20.45 -22.96
N ASN A 3 65.96 -19.67 -22.34
CA ASN A 3 64.64 -19.19 -22.79
C ASN A 3 63.67 -20.12 -23.56
N LEU A 4 62.50 -20.41 -22.95
CA LEU A 4 61.25 -20.70 -23.67
C LEU A 4 60.10 -19.89 -23.07
N ARG A 5 59.52 -19.06 -23.93
CA ARG A 5 58.30 -18.25 -23.77
C ARG A 5 57.08 -19.19 -23.71
N SER A 6 56.17 -19.02 -22.75
CA SER A 6 54.84 -19.65 -22.79
C SER A 6 53.76 -18.73 -22.24
N HIS A 7 52.61 -18.80 -22.91
CA HIS A 7 51.46 -17.92 -22.89
C HIS A 7 50.46 -18.26 -21.77
N ARG A 8 49.77 -17.21 -21.30
CA ARG A 8 48.36 -17.16 -20.85
C ARG A 8 47.96 -17.90 -19.55
N ALA A 9 47.54 -17.12 -18.56
CA ALA A 9 46.35 -17.40 -17.77
C ALA A 9 45.80 -16.07 -17.19
N LYS A 10 44.84 -15.45 -17.91
CA LYS A 10 44.02 -14.38 -17.34
C LYS A 10 42.93 -15.06 -16.51
N THR A 11 43.10 -15.05 -15.20
CA THR A 11 42.12 -15.55 -14.23
C THR A 11 40.97 -14.55 -14.17
N ILE A 12 39.92 -14.76 -14.96
CA ILE A 12 38.66 -14.03 -14.85
C ILE A 12 37.88 -14.66 -13.70
N LEU A 13 37.84 -13.95 -12.58
CA LEU A 13 37.00 -14.25 -11.43
C LEU A 13 35.53 -14.01 -11.85
N ALA A 14 34.84 -15.08 -12.27
CA ALA A 14 33.41 -15.06 -12.50
C ALA A 14 32.67 -14.97 -11.16
N ALA A 15 32.36 -13.76 -10.73
CA ALA A 15 31.41 -13.51 -9.64
C ALA A 15 30.01 -13.88 -10.13
N GLY A 16 29.49 -15.01 -9.63
CA GLY A 16 28.13 -15.47 -9.89
C GLY A 16 27.11 -14.47 -9.34
N LEU A 17 26.49 -13.71 -10.23
CA LEU A 17 25.31 -12.90 -9.94
C LEU A 17 24.11 -13.85 -9.81
N LEU A 18 23.79 -14.24 -8.58
CA LEU A 18 22.53 -14.91 -8.23
C LEU A 18 21.37 -13.91 -8.41
N LEU A 19 20.86 -13.82 -9.63
CA LEU A 19 19.56 -13.23 -9.94
C LEU A 19 18.47 -14.14 -9.38
N CYS A 20 18.01 -13.86 -8.16
CA CYS A 20 16.75 -14.37 -7.66
C CYS A 20 15.63 -13.78 -8.53
N PRO A 21 14.83 -14.57 -9.25
CA PRO A 21 13.65 -14.03 -9.89
C PRO A 21 12.66 -13.67 -8.79
N PHE A 22 12.50 -12.37 -8.54
CA PHE A 22 11.31 -11.86 -7.86
C PHE A 22 10.11 -12.32 -8.68
N LEU A 23 9.40 -13.33 -8.19
CA LEU A 23 8.07 -13.68 -8.67
C LEU A 23 7.14 -12.51 -8.33
N LEU A 24 7.00 -11.58 -9.26
CA LEU A 24 5.91 -10.62 -9.25
C LEU A 24 4.63 -11.42 -9.55
N ASN A 25 3.86 -11.74 -8.51
CA ASN A 25 2.46 -12.15 -8.63
C ASN A 25 1.63 -10.93 -9.10
N GLY A 26 1.85 -10.49 -10.33
CA GLY A 26 0.93 -9.60 -11.02
C GLY A 26 0.06 -10.45 -11.93
N GLN A 27 -1.25 -10.53 -11.64
CA GLN A 27 -2.19 -11.13 -12.58
C GLN A 27 -2.07 -10.42 -13.95
N THR A 28 -2.07 -11.23 -15.01
CA THR A 28 -2.02 -10.73 -16.38
C THR A 28 -3.34 -10.02 -16.69
N PRO A 29 -3.32 -8.75 -17.15
CA PRO A 29 -4.54 -8.05 -17.56
C PRO A 29 -5.27 -8.87 -18.63
N ASN A 30 -6.44 -9.40 -18.32
CA ASN A 30 -7.21 -10.31 -19.16
C ASN A 30 -8.51 -9.68 -19.67
N GLY A 31 -8.84 -8.46 -19.24
CA GLY A 31 -10.02 -7.75 -19.70
C GLY A 31 -11.30 -8.11 -18.92
N GLN A 32 -11.15 -8.83 -17.82
CA GLN A 32 -12.21 -9.21 -16.88
C GLN A 32 -11.80 -8.81 -15.46
N PHE A 33 -12.74 -8.83 -14.52
CA PHE A 33 -12.46 -8.66 -13.09
C PHE A 33 -12.73 -9.98 -12.40
N ASP A 34 -11.67 -10.67 -12.00
CA ASP A 34 -11.74 -12.01 -11.41
C ASP A 34 -11.67 -11.98 -9.88
N ASP A 35 -10.93 -11.02 -9.31
CA ASP A 35 -10.76 -10.84 -7.87
C ASP A 35 -11.16 -9.41 -7.45
N PRO A 36 -11.94 -9.21 -6.36
CA PRO A 36 -12.16 -7.88 -5.80
C PRO A 36 -10.87 -7.09 -5.50
N SER A 37 -9.73 -7.75 -5.30
CA SER A 37 -8.43 -7.09 -5.13
C SER A 37 -7.98 -6.29 -6.38
N GLU A 38 -8.47 -6.65 -7.57
CA GLU A 38 -8.15 -5.97 -8.84
C GLU A 38 -8.85 -4.62 -9.00
N LEU A 39 -9.90 -4.36 -8.21
CA LEU A 39 -10.65 -3.11 -8.22
C LEU A 39 -9.94 -1.98 -7.45
N ALA A 40 -8.90 -2.32 -6.67
CA ALA A 40 -8.11 -1.38 -5.90
C ALA A 40 -6.62 -1.51 -6.23
N THR A 41 -5.90 -0.39 -6.30
CA THR A 41 -4.45 -0.40 -6.45
C THR A 41 -3.80 -0.22 -5.08
N LYS A 42 -2.88 -1.13 -4.73
CA LYS A 42 -2.06 -1.06 -3.52
C LYS A 42 -0.72 -0.38 -3.80
N TYR A 43 -0.41 0.66 -3.02
CA TYR A 43 0.88 1.34 -3.01
C TYR A 43 1.56 1.15 -1.66
N THR A 44 2.73 0.53 -1.64
CA THR A 44 3.55 0.41 -0.42
C THR A 44 4.54 1.57 -0.36
N ILE A 45 4.40 2.42 0.65
CA ILE A 45 5.18 3.64 0.82
C ILE A 45 5.89 3.62 2.20
N PRO A 46 7.21 3.89 2.25
CA PRO A 46 7.92 4.10 3.51
C PRO A 46 7.71 5.52 4.03
N PHE A 47 7.13 5.68 5.22
CA PHE A 47 7.04 6.96 5.90
C PHE A 47 8.21 7.14 6.86
N THR A 48 9.03 8.18 6.64
CA THR A 48 10.12 8.59 7.53
C THR A 48 9.59 9.27 8.78
N MET A 49 9.87 8.69 9.95
CA MET A 49 9.61 9.34 11.23
C MET A 49 10.68 10.40 11.55
N PRO A 50 10.46 11.32 12.51
CA PRO A 50 11.43 12.36 12.87
C PRO A 50 12.81 11.84 13.32
N ASP A 51 12.87 10.60 13.80
CA ASP A 51 14.09 9.91 14.20
C ASP A 51 14.75 9.11 13.06
N GLY A 52 14.23 9.24 11.83
CA GLY A 52 14.78 8.61 10.63
C GLY A 52 14.26 7.21 10.33
N VAL A 53 13.48 6.60 11.22
CA VAL A 53 12.97 5.23 11.05
C VAL A 53 11.85 5.17 10.01
N HIS A 54 11.88 4.17 9.14
CA HIS A 54 10.88 3.97 8.10
C HIS A 54 9.72 3.08 8.56
N LEU A 55 8.49 3.61 8.53
CA LEU A 55 7.27 2.85 8.75
C LEU A 55 6.62 2.49 7.42
N MET A 56 6.50 1.20 7.15
CA MET A 56 5.98 0.68 5.89
C MET A 56 4.46 0.70 5.91
N THR A 57 3.88 1.47 4.99
CA THR A 57 2.44 1.71 4.91
C THR A 57 1.91 1.35 3.54
N ASP A 58 0.86 0.55 3.51
CA ASP A 58 0.12 0.23 2.30
C ASP A 58 -1.06 1.19 2.16
N ILE A 59 -1.23 1.77 0.97
CA ILE A 59 -2.32 2.66 0.63
C ILE A 59 -3.11 2.02 -0.50
N PHE A 60 -4.40 1.82 -0.27
CA PHE A 60 -5.36 1.29 -1.23
C PHE A 60 -6.18 2.43 -1.81
N LEU A 61 -6.13 2.58 -3.13
CA LEU A 61 -6.93 3.56 -3.87
C LEU A 61 -7.91 2.81 -4.80
N PRO A 62 -9.13 3.35 -5.03
CA PRO A 62 -10.14 2.76 -5.92
C PRO A 62 -9.79 3.01 -7.39
N ILE A 63 -8.63 2.51 -7.77
CA ILE A 63 -8.06 2.57 -9.11
C ILE A 63 -7.91 1.11 -9.55
N PRO A 64 -8.61 0.66 -10.61
CA PRO A 64 -8.61 -0.72 -11.02
C PRO A 64 -7.27 -1.05 -11.71
N GLN A 65 -6.76 -2.22 -11.40
CA GLN A 65 -5.51 -2.76 -11.96
C GLN A 65 -5.73 -3.41 -13.34
N ASP A 66 -6.95 -3.84 -13.65
CA ASP A 66 -7.38 -4.32 -14.96
C ASP A 66 -8.51 -3.45 -15.56
N CYS A 67 -8.98 -3.84 -16.75
CA CYS A 67 -10.06 -3.22 -17.49
C CYS A 67 -11.19 -4.23 -17.72
N LEU A 68 -12.42 -3.74 -17.82
CA LEU A 68 -13.58 -4.58 -18.16
C LEU A 68 -13.95 -4.35 -19.62
N ILE A 69 -13.86 -5.41 -20.42
CA ILE A 69 -14.22 -5.40 -21.85
C ILE A 69 -15.47 -6.24 -22.05
N THR A 70 -16.52 -5.63 -22.61
CA THR A 70 -17.76 -6.34 -22.95
C THR A 70 -18.02 -6.24 -24.45
N PRO A 71 -18.25 -7.36 -25.16
CA PRO A 71 -18.66 -7.31 -26.56
C PRO A 71 -20.07 -6.72 -26.65
N LEU A 72 -20.23 -5.68 -27.46
CA LEU A 72 -21.51 -5.11 -27.84
C LEU A 72 -21.84 -5.58 -29.25
N GLU A 73 -22.89 -6.37 -29.37
CA GLU A 73 -23.43 -6.82 -30.65
C GLU A 73 -24.63 -5.95 -31.01
N ILE A 74 -24.56 -5.28 -32.16
CA ILE A 74 -25.69 -4.52 -32.68
C ILE A 74 -26.08 -5.09 -34.03
N ASP A 75 -27.33 -5.54 -34.11
CA ASP A 75 -27.97 -5.99 -35.33
C ASP A 75 -28.72 -4.81 -35.97
N TYR A 76 -28.31 -4.45 -37.18
CA TYR A 76 -28.95 -3.39 -37.96
C TYR A 76 -29.73 -3.94 -39.18
N GLY A 77 -30.02 -5.24 -39.21
CA GLY A 77 -30.79 -5.89 -40.28
C GLY A 77 -30.01 -6.17 -41.57
N THR A 78 -28.77 -5.67 -41.70
CA THR A 78 -27.82 -5.95 -42.80
C THR A 78 -26.57 -6.72 -42.35
N GLY A 79 -26.48 -7.08 -41.07
CA GLY A 79 -25.37 -7.80 -40.47
C GLY A 79 -25.21 -7.48 -38.98
N VAL A 80 -24.59 -8.40 -38.25
CA VAL A 80 -24.23 -8.22 -36.84
C VAL A 80 -22.86 -7.56 -36.78
N TYR A 81 -22.80 -6.37 -36.18
CA TYR A 81 -21.54 -5.70 -35.89
C TYR A 81 -21.18 -5.94 -34.42
N THR A 82 -20.05 -6.61 -34.20
CA THR A 82 -19.49 -6.82 -32.86
C THR A 82 -18.41 -5.79 -32.59
N ALA A 83 -18.61 -4.96 -31.58
CA ALA A 83 -17.61 -4.00 -31.10
C ALA A 83 -17.24 -4.28 -29.64
N ASN A 84 -15.94 -4.29 -29.33
CA ASN A 84 -15.47 -4.48 -27.96
C ASN A 84 -15.49 -3.13 -27.23
N LEU A 85 -16.42 -2.97 -26.29
CA LEU A 85 -16.53 -1.76 -25.48
C LEU A 85 -15.73 -1.93 -24.18
N LYS A 86 -14.84 -0.99 -23.89
CA LYS A 86 -14.13 -0.92 -22.60
C LYS A 86 -15.00 -0.14 -21.61
N LEU A 87 -15.74 -0.85 -20.77
CA LEU A 87 -16.68 -0.27 -19.82
C LEU A 87 -15.96 0.41 -18.65
N ILE A 88 -14.92 -0.26 -18.13
CA ILE A 88 -14.05 0.26 -17.07
C ILE A 88 -12.62 0.24 -17.59
N SER A 89 -11.95 1.39 -17.53
CA SER A 89 -10.56 1.49 -17.96
C SER A 89 -9.59 1.36 -16.80
N LYS A 90 -8.52 0.60 -17.03
CA LYS A 90 -7.41 0.45 -16.10
C LYS A 90 -6.85 1.81 -15.70
N GLY A 91 -6.53 1.96 -14.41
CA GLY A 91 -5.83 3.15 -13.93
C GLY A 91 -6.70 4.40 -13.78
N LYS A 92 -8.03 4.30 -13.98
CA LYS A 92 -8.96 5.41 -13.72
C LYS A 92 -9.63 5.25 -12.37
N GLN A 93 -9.60 6.32 -11.58
CA GLN A 93 -10.27 6.33 -10.28
C GLN A 93 -11.78 6.15 -10.47
N LEU A 94 -12.34 5.12 -9.82
CA LEU A 94 -13.75 4.75 -9.96
C LEU A 94 -14.67 5.68 -9.18
N VAL A 95 -14.22 6.15 -8.01
CA VAL A 95 -15.02 6.98 -7.12
C VAL A 95 -14.45 8.40 -7.08
N ILE A 96 -15.29 9.37 -7.43
CA ILE A 96 -14.97 10.80 -7.35
C ILE A 96 -16.01 11.52 -6.49
N TYR A 97 -15.57 12.53 -5.75
CA TYR A 97 -16.45 13.39 -4.97
C TYR A 97 -16.68 14.69 -5.74
N ASP A 98 -17.75 14.75 -6.53
CA ASP A 98 -18.10 15.94 -7.31
C ASP A 98 -18.49 17.15 -6.44
N SER A 99 -19.06 16.88 -5.26
CA SER A 99 -19.60 17.87 -4.35
C SER A 99 -19.25 17.59 -2.88
N ILE A 100 -19.10 18.66 -2.10
CA ILE A 100 -18.88 18.61 -0.65
C ILE A 100 -19.85 19.61 -0.02
N ASN A 101 -20.67 19.17 0.94
CA ASN A 101 -21.66 20.01 1.62
C ASN A 101 -22.59 20.80 0.66
N GLY A 102 -22.93 20.20 -0.49
CA GLY A 102 -23.80 20.82 -1.50
C GLY A 102 -23.13 21.85 -2.42
N GLY A 103 -21.82 22.11 -2.26
CA GLY A 103 -21.03 22.93 -3.19
C GLY A 103 -20.15 22.09 -4.12
N ILE A 104 -19.65 22.68 -5.20
CA ILE A 104 -18.69 22.05 -6.12
C ILE A 104 -17.38 21.76 -5.37
N ASN A 105 -16.89 20.52 -5.46
CA ASN A 105 -15.60 20.17 -4.87
C ASN A 105 -14.45 20.70 -5.75
N PRO A 106 -13.54 21.56 -5.23
CA PRO A 106 -12.38 22.02 -5.98
C PRO A 106 -11.38 20.90 -6.31
N ASN A 107 -11.41 19.77 -5.59
CA ASN A 107 -10.55 18.61 -5.84
C ASN A 107 -11.34 17.29 -5.82
N PRO A 108 -12.05 16.94 -6.90
CA PRO A 108 -12.93 15.76 -6.92
C PRO A 108 -12.24 14.41 -6.70
N TYR A 109 -10.93 14.34 -6.97
CA TYR A 109 -10.13 13.12 -6.82
C TYR A 109 -9.62 12.90 -5.39
N LYS A 110 -9.74 13.87 -4.48
CA LYS A 110 -9.33 13.69 -3.08
C LYS A 110 -10.38 12.88 -2.33
N LEU A 111 -9.95 11.71 -1.85
CA LEU A 111 -10.78 10.79 -1.08
C LEU A 111 -10.56 11.00 0.43
N PRO A 112 -11.58 10.83 1.27
CA PRO A 112 -11.40 10.67 2.71
C PRO A 112 -10.59 9.39 2.98
N ILE A 113 -9.70 9.42 3.98
CA ILE A 113 -8.82 8.29 4.30
C ILE A 113 -9.22 7.62 5.61
N ILE A 114 -9.33 6.29 5.58
CA ILE A 114 -9.40 5.45 6.77
C ILE A 114 -7.99 4.96 7.05
N PHE A 115 -7.46 5.34 8.21
CA PHE A 115 -6.11 5.02 8.60
C PHE A 115 -6.10 4.03 9.75
N VAL A 116 -5.47 2.87 9.54
CA VAL A 116 -5.33 1.83 10.55
C VAL A 116 -3.87 1.50 10.75
N ARG A 117 -3.48 1.38 12.02
CA ARG A 117 -2.15 1.00 12.45
C ARG A 117 -2.23 -0.27 13.25
N THR A 118 -1.46 -1.28 12.87
CA THR A 118 -1.54 -2.60 13.49
C THR A 118 -0.17 -3.11 13.91
N PRO A 119 -0.05 -3.78 15.07
CA PRO A 119 1.10 -4.60 15.41
C PRO A 119 0.99 -6.03 14.86
N TYR A 120 -0.02 -6.35 14.02
CA TYR A 120 -0.41 -7.72 13.66
C TYR A 120 -0.39 -8.00 12.14
N ASP A 121 0.69 -7.61 11.47
CA ASP A 121 0.99 -7.81 10.04
C ASP A 121 -0.01 -7.14 9.10
N LYS A 122 0.51 -6.33 8.19
CA LYS A 122 -0.31 -5.76 7.12
C LYS A 122 -0.55 -6.70 5.96
N ALA A 123 0.22 -7.78 5.81
CA ALA A 123 0.15 -8.68 4.65
C ALA A 123 -1.20 -9.42 4.50
N GLY A 124 -1.95 -9.64 5.59
CA GLY A 124 -3.28 -10.26 5.55
C GLY A 124 -4.44 -9.29 5.27
N GLY A 125 -4.14 -8.00 5.09
CA GLY A 125 -5.14 -6.93 5.00
C GLY A 125 -5.72 -6.69 3.61
N ASP A 126 -5.50 -7.56 2.60
CA ASP A 126 -5.91 -7.27 1.21
C ASP A 126 -7.44 -7.10 1.03
N ALA A 127 -8.26 -7.61 1.96
CA ALA A 127 -9.69 -7.29 2.04
C ALA A 127 -9.98 -5.78 2.23
N ALA A 128 -8.98 -5.00 2.65
CA ALA A 128 -9.04 -3.54 2.69
C ALA A 128 -9.30 -2.89 1.32
N GLY A 129 -8.96 -3.57 0.22
CA GLY A 129 -9.28 -3.10 -1.13
C GLY A 129 -10.78 -2.87 -1.33
N VAL A 130 -11.63 -3.69 -0.69
CA VAL A 130 -13.09 -3.55 -0.76
C VAL A 130 -13.57 -2.24 -0.12
N VAL A 131 -12.93 -1.80 0.96
CA VAL A 131 -13.26 -0.53 1.61
C VAL A 131 -13.05 0.65 0.67
N SER A 132 -12.06 0.53 -0.24
CA SER A 132 -11.80 1.59 -1.20
C SER A 132 -12.91 1.77 -2.24
N LEU A 133 -13.66 0.69 -2.54
CA LEU A 133 -14.81 0.74 -3.44
C LEU A 133 -15.98 1.56 -2.88
N PHE A 134 -16.07 1.69 -1.55
CA PHE A 134 -17.06 2.57 -0.89
C PHE A 134 -16.67 4.05 -0.94
N GLY A 135 -15.58 4.41 -1.62
CA GLY A 135 -15.15 5.80 -1.82
C GLY A 135 -14.18 6.32 -0.77
N TYR A 136 -13.54 5.44 0.00
CA TYR A 136 -12.48 5.82 0.94
C TYR A 136 -11.11 5.47 0.36
N ALA A 137 -10.08 6.25 0.65
CA ALA A 137 -8.73 5.71 0.62
C ALA A 137 -8.55 4.86 1.88
N PHE A 138 -7.98 3.66 1.78
CA PHE A 138 -7.65 2.87 2.97
C PHE A 138 -6.14 2.83 3.14
N SER A 139 -5.68 2.99 4.37
CA SER A 139 -4.26 2.95 4.69
C SER A 139 -4.01 2.00 5.85
N TYR A 140 -3.06 1.09 5.62
CA TYR A 140 -2.67 0.04 6.56
C TYR A 140 -1.19 0.16 6.85
N GLN A 141 -0.84 0.52 8.08
CA GLN A 141 0.54 0.76 8.48
C GLN A 141 0.97 -0.23 9.57
N ASP A 142 2.13 -0.85 9.36
CA ASP A 142 2.79 -1.63 10.40
C ASP A 142 3.37 -0.69 11.46
N GLN A 143 3.09 -0.98 12.73
CA GLN A 143 3.69 -0.25 13.83
C GLN A 143 5.22 -0.38 13.83
N ARG A 144 5.89 0.58 14.48
CA ARG A 144 7.35 0.61 14.60
C ARG A 144 7.91 -0.70 15.15
N GLY A 145 8.94 -1.23 14.50
CA GLY A 145 9.61 -2.47 14.87
C GLY A 145 8.76 -3.74 14.68
N ARG A 146 7.72 -3.68 13.84
CA ARG A 146 6.88 -4.81 13.47
C ARG A 146 6.93 -5.05 11.97
N TYR A 147 7.06 -6.32 11.58
CA TYR A 147 7.03 -6.79 10.19
C TYR A 147 7.96 -5.99 9.28
N SER A 148 7.41 -5.32 8.26
CA SER A 148 8.22 -4.57 7.31
C SER A 148 8.66 -3.20 7.83
N SER A 149 8.09 -2.71 8.95
CA SER A 149 8.48 -1.44 9.56
C SER A 149 9.75 -1.57 10.40
N GLU A 150 10.65 -0.60 10.27
CA GLU A 150 11.91 -0.55 10.98
C GLU A 150 11.76 -0.15 12.46
N GLY A 151 12.84 -0.30 13.23
CA GLY A 151 12.94 0.12 14.63
C GLY A 151 12.68 -1.01 15.62
N VAL A 152 12.43 -0.63 16.88
CA VAL A 152 12.14 -1.57 17.98
C VAL A 152 10.68 -1.44 18.39
N TYR A 153 10.01 -2.58 18.55
CA TYR A 153 8.64 -2.60 19.01
C TYR A 153 8.57 -2.57 20.54
N MET A 154 7.93 -1.54 21.07
CA MET A 154 7.54 -1.44 22.47
C MET A 154 6.01 -1.38 22.54
N PRO A 155 5.36 -2.37 23.15
CA PRO A 155 3.91 -2.34 23.36
C PRO A 155 3.50 -1.04 24.04
N LEU A 156 2.36 -0.49 23.63
CA LEU A 156 1.80 0.79 24.11
C LEU A 156 2.62 2.05 23.74
N TYR A 157 3.94 1.99 23.55
CA TYR A 157 4.72 3.17 23.18
C TYR A 157 4.83 3.36 21.66
N SER A 158 5.03 2.27 20.92
CA SER A 158 5.18 2.29 19.46
C SER A 158 3.86 2.54 18.71
N ASP A 159 2.73 2.70 19.41
CA ASP A 159 1.40 2.94 18.85
C ASP A 159 1.09 4.43 18.58
N ALA A 160 2.06 5.33 18.78
CA ALA A 160 1.99 6.78 18.55
C ALA A 160 0.79 7.53 19.17
N TRP A 161 0.05 6.90 20.09
CA TRP A 161 -1.05 7.54 20.78
C TRP A 161 -0.52 8.35 21.97
N ASN A 162 -0.95 9.61 22.09
CA ASN A 162 -0.62 10.43 23.26
C ASN A 162 -1.23 9.79 24.52
N LYS A 163 -0.38 9.37 25.45
CA LYS A 163 -0.82 8.70 26.68
C LYS A 163 -1.26 9.75 27.69
N ASN A 164 -2.57 9.95 27.78
CA ASN A 164 -3.15 10.66 28.92
C ASN A 164 -3.28 9.69 30.10
N PRO A 165 -3.14 10.18 31.36
CA PRO A 165 -3.41 9.36 32.53
C PRO A 165 -4.82 8.79 32.47
N TYR A 166 -4.97 7.47 32.56
CA TYR A 166 -6.28 6.82 32.67
C TYR A 166 -6.80 6.89 34.11
N HIS A 167 -5.89 6.81 35.09
CA HIS A 167 -6.12 7.04 36.52
C HIS A 167 -4.93 7.79 37.11
N ASP A 168 -5.20 8.72 38.05
CA ASP A 168 -4.17 9.58 38.67
C ASP A 168 -3.10 8.79 39.44
N ASN A 169 -3.41 7.56 39.85
CA ASN A 169 -2.59 6.75 40.76
C ASN A 169 -2.19 5.36 40.22
N VAL A 170 -2.61 4.99 39.00
CA VAL A 170 -2.30 3.67 38.42
C VAL A 170 -1.59 3.84 37.08
N LYS A 171 -0.40 3.25 36.98
CA LYS A 171 0.44 3.26 35.77
C LYS A 171 0.76 1.84 35.32
N HIS A 172 0.83 1.65 34.01
CA HIS A 172 1.41 0.44 33.45
C HIS A 172 2.94 0.45 33.58
N ILE A 173 3.56 -0.69 33.89
CA ILE A 173 5.03 -0.81 34.09
C ILE A 173 5.81 -0.39 32.83
N LEU A 174 5.23 -0.60 31.65
CA LEU A 174 5.84 -0.25 30.36
C LEU A 174 5.49 1.16 29.86
N ASP A 175 4.74 1.95 30.63
CA ASP A 175 4.51 3.36 30.29
C ASP A 175 5.73 4.18 30.73
N LEU A 176 6.25 5.02 29.84
CA LEU A 176 7.45 5.85 30.09
C LEU A 176 7.08 7.26 30.59
N THR A 177 5.80 7.65 30.53
CA THR A 177 5.35 8.98 30.97
C THR A 177 5.49 9.16 32.47
N ARG A 178 5.84 10.35 32.94
CA ARG A 178 5.94 10.63 34.37
C ARG A 178 4.53 10.75 34.96
N MET A 179 4.30 10.20 36.15
CA MET A 179 3.09 10.49 36.93
C MET A 179 3.19 11.91 37.48
N ASP A 180 2.89 12.93 36.68
CA ASP A 180 2.82 14.29 37.19
C ASP A 180 1.43 14.54 37.76
N THR A 181 1.38 14.75 39.08
CA THR A 181 0.19 15.23 39.81
C THR A 181 -0.08 16.72 39.62
N THR A 182 0.67 17.41 38.75
CA THR A 182 0.47 18.82 38.45
C THR A 182 0.02 18.98 37.01
N VAL A 183 -1.30 19.02 36.84
CA VAL A 183 -1.94 19.59 35.66
C VAL A 183 -1.45 21.03 35.54
N SER A 184 -0.47 21.29 34.67
CA SER A 184 -0.28 22.66 34.19
C SER A 184 -1.37 22.88 33.14
N SER A 185 -2.50 23.42 33.61
CA SER A 185 -3.42 24.14 32.74
C SER A 185 -2.61 25.18 31.96
N PHE A 186 -2.55 25.08 30.63
CA PHE A 186 -2.79 26.13 29.63
C PHE A 186 -2.65 25.53 28.23
#